data_AF-A0A7X9HD82-F1
#
_entry.id   AF-A0A7X9HD82-F1
#
_cell.length_a   1.000
_cell.length_b   1.000
_cell.length_c   1.000
_cell.angle_alpha   90.00
_cell.angle_beta   90.00
_cell.angle_gamma   90.00
#
_symmetry.space_group_name_H-M   'P 1'
#
loop_
_entity.id
_entity.type
_entity.pdbx_description
1 polymer ?
#
loop_
_entity_poly.entity_id
_entity_poly.type
_entity_poly.pdbx_seq_one_letter_code
_entity_poly.pdbx_strand_id
1 'polypeptide(L)'
;MKGYIKAAYIYWLLPQPVKSRCLTALDSKQQVTLNKGLQHITSLSIQQEITILKETIDIINAIQINTKHIRDISIIASCIISGIIIILSVLVSSGWHVVNSIYYILQYGGLHAVLVPFIMMYAGKLMGKSFFQLVKPSHTILDILMAIIAATAIVIIFSFIFPHNTVPVTKLLIIASIFAITAVPLSEELFFRGIIFLHGGKHYGFTASWFFASFVFATIHLPNTPLEFAAYFVFSSMLCFVAYRFSLFASIFAHMLSNGILFIL
;
A
#
# COMPACT_ATOMS: atom_id res chain seq x y z
N MET A 1 -20.30 -31.43 -12.46
CA MET A 1 -19.46 -31.05 -13.62
C MET A 1 -18.07 -30.65 -13.13
N LYS A 2 -16.99 -31.04 -13.82
CA LYS A 2 -15.62 -30.77 -13.36
C LYS A 2 -15.28 -29.28 -13.46
N GLY A 3 -14.59 -28.73 -12.46
CA GLY A 3 -14.32 -27.28 -12.36
C GLY A 3 -13.56 -26.68 -13.55
N TYR A 4 -12.63 -27.42 -14.15
CA TYR A 4 -11.86 -26.93 -15.31
C TYR A 4 -12.72 -26.75 -16.58
N ILE A 5 -13.82 -27.49 -16.73
CA ILE A 5 -14.77 -27.32 -17.84
C ILE A 5 -15.57 -26.03 -17.63
N LYS A 6 -16.01 -25.76 -16.39
CA LYS A 6 -16.70 -24.52 -16.01
C LYS A 6 -15.82 -23.30 -16.31
N ALA A 7 -14.56 -23.33 -15.87
CA ALA A 7 -13.59 -22.27 -16.11
C ALA A 7 -13.32 -22.03 -17.60
N ALA A 8 -13.19 -23.10 -18.39
CA ALA A 8 -13.00 -23.02 -19.84
C ALA A 8 -14.21 -22.43 -20.57
N TYR A 9 -15.44 -22.79 -20.17
CA TYR A 9 -16.66 -22.22 -20.72
C TYR A 9 -16.76 -20.72 -20.45
N ILE A 10 -16.52 -20.28 -19.21
CA ILE A 10 -16.49 -18.85 -18.89
C ILE A 10 -15.38 -18.14 -19.66
N TYR A 11 -14.17 -18.69 -19.70
CA TYR A 11 -13.07 -18.13 -20.48
C TYR A 11 -13.44 -17.97 -21.95
N TRP A 12 -14.13 -18.95 -22.56
CA TRP A 12 -14.57 -18.91 -23.95
C TRP A 12 -15.54 -17.76 -24.24
N LEU A 13 -16.40 -17.40 -23.28
CA LEU A 13 -17.34 -16.27 -23.41
C LEU A 13 -16.68 -14.88 -23.28
N LEU A 14 -15.47 -14.80 -22.72
CA LEU A 14 -14.82 -13.50 -22.49
C LEU A 14 -14.39 -12.82 -23.80
N PRO A 15 -14.43 -11.47 -23.85
CA PRO A 15 -13.88 -10.73 -24.98
C PRO A 15 -12.35 -10.88 -25.03
N GLN A 16 -11.77 -10.78 -26.25
CA GLN A 16 -10.35 -11.05 -26.49
C GLN A 16 -9.37 -10.29 -25.56
N PRO A 17 -9.57 -9.00 -25.24
CA PRO A 17 -8.68 -8.28 -24.33
C PRO A 17 -8.64 -8.90 -22.93
N VAL A 18 -9.76 -9.45 -22.46
CA VAL A 18 -9.87 -10.08 -21.13
C VAL A 18 -9.28 -11.48 -21.17
N LYS A 19 -9.50 -12.24 -22.24
CA LYS A 19 -8.87 -13.56 -22.45
C LYS A 19 -7.35 -13.50 -22.36
N SER A 20 -6.74 -12.54 -23.05
CA SER A 20 -5.28 -12.33 -23.02
C SER A 20 -4.77 -12.09 -21.59
N ARG A 21 -5.46 -11.21 -20.83
CA ARG A 21 -5.12 -10.95 -19.42
C ARG A 21 -5.29 -12.18 -18.53
N CYS A 22 -6.37 -12.94 -18.70
CA CYS A 22 -6.59 -14.18 -17.97
C CYS A 22 -5.44 -15.17 -18.23
N LEU A 23 -5.01 -15.35 -19.48
CA LEU A 23 -3.89 -16.24 -19.79
C LEU A 23 -2.58 -15.80 -19.13
N THR A 24 -2.28 -14.49 -19.14
CA THR A 24 -1.08 -13.97 -18.48
C THR A 24 -1.08 -14.14 -16.95
N ALA A 25 -2.27 -14.29 -16.35
CA ALA A 25 -2.42 -14.50 -14.91
C ALA A 25 -2.35 -15.97 -14.49
N LEU A 26 -2.44 -16.92 -15.44
CA LEU A 26 -2.41 -18.36 -15.15
C LEU A 26 -1.00 -18.91 -15.30
N ASP A 27 -0.59 -19.77 -14.37
CA ASP A 27 0.64 -20.54 -14.49
C ASP A 27 0.55 -21.61 -15.59
N SER A 28 1.68 -22.20 -15.96
CA SER A 28 1.75 -23.20 -17.04
C SER A 28 0.85 -24.42 -16.80
N LYS A 29 0.72 -24.87 -15.56
CA LYS A 29 -0.14 -26.02 -15.20
C LYS A 29 -1.62 -25.65 -15.29
N GLN A 30 -1.97 -24.45 -14.88
CA GLN A 30 -3.33 -23.91 -14.98
C GLN A 30 -3.73 -23.70 -16.45
N GLN A 31 -2.82 -23.22 -17.30
CA GLN A 31 -3.07 -23.08 -18.74
C GLN A 31 -3.32 -24.44 -19.41
N VAL A 32 -2.54 -25.48 -19.09
CA VAL A 32 -2.79 -26.85 -19.58
C VAL A 32 -4.17 -27.35 -19.15
N THR A 33 -4.56 -27.07 -17.91
CA THR A 33 -5.87 -27.45 -17.36
C THR A 33 -7.02 -26.73 -18.06
N LEU A 34 -6.84 -25.43 -18.37
CA LEU A 34 -7.78 -24.63 -19.14
C LEU A 34 -7.96 -25.17 -20.56
N ASN A 35 -6.86 -25.47 -21.26
CA ASN A 35 -6.88 -26.02 -22.62
C ASN A 35 -7.59 -27.37 -22.68
N LYS A 36 -7.36 -28.24 -21.68
CA LYS A 36 -8.12 -29.49 -21.54
C LYS A 36 -9.62 -29.24 -21.38
N GLY A 37 -10.02 -28.21 -20.64
CA GLY A 37 -11.42 -27.82 -20.50
C GLY A 37 -12.03 -27.32 -21.80
N LEU A 38 -11.29 -26.55 -22.59
CA LEU A 38 -11.74 -26.00 -23.87
C LEU A 38 -12.11 -27.09 -24.88
N GLN A 39 -11.44 -28.24 -24.84
CA GLN A 39 -11.77 -29.39 -25.70
C GLN A 39 -13.17 -29.99 -25.40
N HIS A 40 -13.73 -29.74 -24.22
CA HIS A 40 -15.01 -30.31 -23.79
C HIS A 40 -16.19 -29.35 -23.91
N ILE A 41 -15.98 -28.06 -24.23
CA ILE A 41 -17.06 -27.06 -24.23
C ILE A 41 -18.13 -27.35 -25.28
N THR A 42 -17.74 -27.89 -26.44
CA THR A 42 -18.65 -28.21 -27.55
C THR A 42 -19.61 -29.36 -27.22
N SER A 43 -19.35 -30.10 -26.14
CA SER A 43 -20.19 -31.21 -25.68
C SER A 43 -21.16 -30.81 -24.55
N LEU A 44 -21.18 -29.53 -24.16
CA LEU A 44 -22.06 -29.05 -23.10
C LEU A 44 -23.51 -28.96 -23.59
N SER A 45 -24.44 -29.39 -22.76
CA SER A 45 -25.87 -29.12 -23.00
C SER A 45 -26.24 -27.71 -22.55
N ILE A 46 -27.28 -27.13 -23.15
CA ILE A 46 -27.81 -25.82 -22.77
C ILE A 46 -28.08 -25.72 -21.25
N GLN A 47 -28.60 -26.81 -20.65
CA GLN A 47 -28.85 -26.84 -19.20
C GLN A 47 -27.56 -26.76 -18.37
N GLN A 48 -26.48 -27.40 -18.85
CA GLN A 48 -25.16 -27.32 -18.22
C GLN A 48 -24.58 -25.91 -18.35
N GLU A 49 -24.70 -25.29 -19.53
CA GLU A 49 -24.27 -23.91 -19.77
C GLU A 49 -24.96 -22.91 -18.83
N ILE A 50 -26.30 -22.98 -18.73
CA ILE A 50 -27.09 -22.14 -17.80
C ILE A 50 -26.62 -22.35 -16.36
N THR A 51 -26.36 -23.59 -15.96
CA THR A 51 -25.87 -23.90 -14.61
C THR A 51 -24.50 -23.26 -14.34
N ILE A 52 -23.57 -23.34 -15.30
CA ILE A 52 -22.25 -22.69 -15.17
C ILE A 52 -22.40 -21.17 -15.05
N LEU A 53 -23.27 -20.57 -15.85
CA LEU A 53 -23.51 -19.13 -15.83
C LEU A 53 -24.10 -18.67 -14.50
N LYS A 54 -25.10 -19.37 -13.97
CA LYS A 54 -25.71 -19.06 -12.66
C LYS A 54 -24.67 -19.11 -11.54
N GLU A 55 -23.91 -20.20 -11.45
CA GLU A 55 -22.84 -20.33 -10.46
C GLU A 55 -21.80 -19.21 -10.59
N THR A 56 -21.47 -18.81 -11.83
CA THR A 56 -20.51 -17.73 -12.08
C THR A 56 -21.06 -16.37 -11.64
N ILE A 57 -22.33 -16.09 -11.92
CA ILE A 57 -23.01 -14.88 -11.45
C ILE A 57 -23.03 -14.84 -9.91
N ASP A 58 -23.34 -15.96 -9.26
CA ASP A 58 -23.34 -16.05 -7.79
C ASP A 58 -21.95 -15.77 -7.20
N ILE A 59 -20.89 -16.31 -7.82
CA ILE A 59 -19.50 -16.04 -7.43
C ILE A 59 -19.16 -14.55 -7.63
N ILE A 60 -19.53 -13.95 -8.78
CA ILE A 60 -19.29 -12.53 -9.05
C ILE A 60 -20.01 -11.66 -8.01
N ASN A 61 -21.28 -11.96 -7.72
CA ASN A 61 -22.06 -11.24 -6.72
C ASN A 61 -21.43 -11.36 -5.33
N ALA A 62 -20.99 -12.55 -4.93
CA ALA A 62 -20.31 -12.76 -3.66
C ALA A 62 -19.01 -11.94 -3.56
N ILE A 63 -18.21 -11.89 -4.64
CA ILE A 63 -16.98 -11.07 -4.70
C ILE A 63 -17.31 -9.57 -4.58
N GLN A 64 -18.37 -9.12 -5.25
CA GLN A 64 -18.81 -7.72 -5.21
C GLN A 64 -19.31 -7.32 -3.81
N ILE A 65 -20.10 -8.18 -3.16
CA ILE A 65 -20.56 -7.97 -1.78
C ILE A 65 -19.38 -7.89 -0.82
N ASN A 66 -18.43 -8.82 -0.91
CA ASN A 66 -17.24 -8.81 -0.06
C ASN A 66 -16.39 -7.55 -0.26
N THR A 67 -16.21 -7.12 -1.52
CA THR A 67 -15.49 -5.88 -1.83
C THR A 67 -16.17 -4.64 -1.24
N LYS A 68 -17.50 -4.59 -1.30
CA LYS A 68 -18.29 -3.52 -0.68
C LYS A 68 -18.12 -3.54 0.84
N HIS A 69 -18.23 -4.70 1.46
CA HIS A 69 -18.08 -4.87 2.91
C HIS A 69 -16.70 -4.42 3.42
N ILE A 70 -15.62 -4.79 2.74
CA ILE A 70 -14.26 -4.36 3.11
C ILE A 70 -14.12 -2.84 3.00
N ARG A 71 -14.71 -2.22 1.98
CA ARG A 71 -14.74 -0.76 1.82
C ARG A 71 -15.50 -0.10 2.96
N ASP A 72 -16.68 -0.61 3.30
CA ASP A 72 -17.51 -0.06 4.37
C ASP A 72 -16.78 -0.18 5.73
N ILE A 73 -16.10 -1.29 6.00
CA ILE A 73 -15.20 -1.44 7.17
C ILE A 73 -14.08 -0.40 7.15
N SER A 74 -13.45 -0.16 5.99
CA SER A 74 -12.34 0.80 5.88
C SER A 74 -12.81 2.23 6.16
N ILE A 75 -14.02 2.59 5.70
CA ILE A 75 -14.66 3.87 6.03
C ILE A 75 -14.92 3.97 7.54
N ILE A 76 -15.53 2.94 8.13
CA ILE A 76 -15.83 2.90 9.57
C ILE A 76 -14.54 3.03 10.40
N ALA A 77 -13.50 2.28 10.07
CA ALA A 77 -12.20 2.35 10.74
C ALA A 77 -11.60 3.76 10.67
N SER A 78 -11.68 4.41 9.51
CA SER A 78 -11.19 5.78 9.31
C SER A 78 -11.96 6.80 10.16
N CYS A 79 -13.29 6.65 10.24
CA CYS A 79 -14.13 7.47 11.11
C CYS A 79 -13.79 7.25 12.60
N ILE A 80 -13.56 6.01 13.02
CA ILE A 80 -13.14 5.68 14.40
C ILE A 80 -11.81 6.35 14.73
N ILE A 81 -10.80 6.22 13.86
CA ILE A 81 -9.47 6.85 14.05
C ILE A 81 -9.62 8.37 14.13
N SER A 82 -10.42 8.99 13.25
CA SER A 82 -10.71 10.41 13.32
C SER A 82 -11.36 10.81 14.65
N GLY A 83 -12.30 10.01 15.15
CA GLY A 83 -12.91 10.22 16.46
C GLY A 83 -11.91 10.14 17.60
N ILE A 84 -10.99 9.18 17.57
CA ILE A 84 -9.89 9.04 18.55
C ILE A 84 -9.00 10.28 18.53
N ILE A 85 -8.62 10.79 17.35
CA ILE A 85 -7.81 12.02 17.23
C ILE A 85 -8.52 13.22 17.88
N ILE A 86 -9.83 13.37 17.65
CA ILE A 86 -10.63 14.45 18.26
C ILE A 86 -10.65 14.31 19.78
N ILE A 87 -10.92 13.10 20.30
CA ILE A 87 -10.95 12.84 21.74
C ILE A 87 -9.59 13.14 22.38
N LEU A 88 -8.50 12.65 21.79
CA LEU A 88 -7.14 12.92 22.28
C LEU A 88 -6.84 14.43 22.29
N SER A 89 -7.30 15.16 21.27
CA SER A 89 -7.11 16.62 21.21
C SER A 89 -7.85 17.36 22.32
N VAL A 90 -9.07 16.91 22.66
CA VAL A 90 -9.86 17.45 23.79
C VAL A 90 -9.23 17.10 25.14
N LEU A 91 -8.58 15.93 25.27
CA LEU A 91 -7.92 15.54 26.52
C LEU A 91 -6.62 16.33 26.77
N VAL A 92 -5.94 16.78 25.71
CA VAL A 92 -4.63 17.44 25.80
C VAL A 92 -4.77 18.97 25.75
N SER A 93 -5.94 19.51 25.40
CA SER A 93 -6.15 20.96 25.22
C SER A 93 -7.56 21.39 25.61
N SER A 94 -7.75 22.67 25.95
CA SER A 94 -9.05 23.22 26.35
C SER A 94 -9.44 24.44 25.51
N GLY A 95 -10.76 24.67 25.35
CA GLY A 95 -11.30 25.80 24.60
C GLY A 95 -10.83 25.83 23.15
N TRP A 96 -10.44 27.02 22.66
CA TRP A 96 -9.97 27.22 21.28
C TRP A 96 -8.68 26.46 20.95
N HIS A 97 -7.89 26.09 21.95
CA HIS A 97 -6.66 25.31 21.73
C HIS A 97 -6.95 23.88 21.25
N VAL A 98 -8.17 23.35 21.46
CA VAL A 98 -8.59 22.05 20.93
C VAL A 98 -8.51 22.03 19.40
N VAL A 99 -8.99 23.09 18.75
CA VAL A 99 -8.98 23.19 17.27
C VAL A 99 -7.54 23.22 16.75
N ASN A 100 -6.66 23.97 17.41
CA ASN A 100 -5.25 24.02 17.06
C ASN A 100 -4.55 22.66 17.25
N SER A 101 -4.90 21.92 18.31
CA SER A 101 -4.37 20.58 18.56
C SER A 101 -4.85 19.56 17.53
N ILE A 102 -6.12 19.64 17.11
CA ILE A 102 -6.65 18.82 16.00
C ILE A 102 -5.88 19.13 14.72
N TYR A 103 -5.76 20.40 14.36
CA TYR A 103 -5.02 20.82 13.17
C TYR A 103 -3.58 20.31 13.19
N TYR A 104 -2.89 20.46 14.33
CA TYR A 104 -1.53 20.01 14.51
C TYR A 104 -1.41 18.48 14.37
N ILE A 105 -2.22 17.70 15.10
CA ILE A 105 -2.19 16.23 15.00
C ILE A 105 -2.46 15.78 13.56
N LEU A 106 -3.44 16.38 12.88
CA LEU A 106 -3.75 16.05 11.49
C LEU A 106 -2.58 16.36 10.55
N GLN A 107 -1.93 17.52 10.70
CA GLN A 107 -0.79 17.95 9.88
C GLN A 107 0.44 17.04 10.07
N TYR A 108 0.71 16.59 11.30
CA TYR A 108 1.88 15.77 11.62
C TYR A 108 1.61 14.25 11.58
N GLY A 109 0.69 13.82 10.71
CA GLY A 109 0.48 12.41 10.41
C GLY A 109 -0.88 11.82 10.79
N GLY A 110 -1.71 12.57 11.51
CA GLY A 110 -3.08 12.17 11.80
C GLY A 110 -3.92 12.00 10.53
N LEU A 111 -3.71 12.83 9.51
CA LEU A 111 -4.37 12.66 8.22
C LEU A 111 -3.98 11.34 7.55
N HIS A 112 -2.70 10.97 7.60
CA HIS A 112 -2.23 9.68 7.12
C HIS A 112 -2.89 8.54 7.89
N ALA A 113 -2.96 8.63 9.23
CA ALA A 113 -3.64 7.61 10.05
C ALA A 113 -5.11 7.41 9.66
N VAL A 114 -5.83 8.48 9.33
CA VAL A 114 -7.21 8.41 8.82
C VAL A 114 -7.27 7.76 7.45
N LEU A 115 -6.28 7.98 6.57
CA LEU A 115 -6.25 7.41 5.22
C LEU A 115 -5.69 5.98 5.15
N VAL A 116 -4.92 5.55 6.16
CA VAL A 116 -4.26 4.24 6.21
C VAL A 116 -5.22 3.09 5.89
N PRO A 117 -6.43 2.98 6.49
CA PRO A 117 -7.36 1.88 6.18
C PRO A 117 -7.75 1.81 4.70
N PHE A 118 -7.99 2.96 4.07
CA PHE A 118 -8.31 3.04 2.65
C PHE A 118 -7.13 2.65 1.76
N ILE A 119 -5.94 3.18 2.06
CA ILE A 119 -4.71 2.88 1.31
C ILE A 119 -4.38 1.39 1.43
N MET A 120 -4.50 0.81 2.64
CA MET A 120 -4.30 -0.62 2.90
C MET A 120 -5.24 -1.50 2.07
N MET A 121 -6.54 -1.20 2.08
CA MET A 121 -7.52 -1.92 1.28
C MET A 121 -7.18 -1.82 -0.21
N TYR A 122 -6.90 -0.61 -0.70
CA TYR A 122 -6.68 -0.37 -2.12
C TYR A 122 -5.37 -1.04 -2.60
N ALA A 123 -4.29 -0.93 -1.82
CA ALA A 123 -3.03 -1.62 -2.07
C ALA A 123 -3.22 -3.15 -2.09
N GLY A 124 -3.93 -3.70 -1.11
CA GLY A 124 -4.25 -5.14 -1.06
C GLY A 124 -5.00 -5.61 -2.30
N LYS A 125 -6.00 -4.84 -2.74
CA LYS A 125 -6.77 -5.13 -3.95
C LYS A 125 -5.91 -5.10 -5.21
N LEU A 126 -5.11 -4.05 -5.40
CA LEU A 126 -4.25 -3.91 -6.59
C LEU A 126 -3.14 -4.96 -6.64
N MET A 127 -2.59 -5.33 -5.48
CA MET A 127 -1.50 -6.29 -5.38
C MET A 127 -1.97 -7.74 -5.26
N GLY A 128 -3.29 -7.99 -5.17
CA GLY A 128 -3.87 -9.32 -5.03
C GLY A 128 -3.45 -10.04 -3.75
N LYS A 129 -3.18 -9.28 -2.67
CA LYS A 129 -2.63 -9.79 -1.40
C LYS A 129 -3.43 -9.23 -0.22
N SER A 130 -3.54 -10.00 0.86
CA SER A 130 -4.05 -9.44 2.12
C SER A 130 -3.04 -8.45 2.71
N PHE A 131 -3.49 -7.54 3.56
CA PHE A 131 -2.59 -6.60 4.24
C PHE A 131 -1.44 -7.32 4.96
N PHE A 132 -1.75 -8.36 5.74
CA PHE A 132 -0.73 -9.15 6.43
C PHE A 132 0.31 -9.75 5.49
N GLN A 133 -0.08 -10.13 4.27
CA GLN A 133 0.86 -10.62 3.26
C GLN A 133 1.68 -9.51 2.61
N LEU A 134 1.19 -8.27 2.59
CA LEU A 134 1.94 -7.12 2.07
C LEU A 134 3.04 -6.67 3.03
N VAL A 135 2.77 -6.69 4.34
CA VAL A 135 3.71 -6.26 5.38
C VAL A 135 4.51 -7.42 5.99
N LYS A 136 4.39 -8.63 5.45
CA LYS A 136 5.20 -9.77 5.90
C LYS A 136 6.62 -9.65 5.33
N PRO A 137 7.67 -9.85 6.13
CA PRO A 137 9.03 -9.93 5.61
C PRO A 137 9.17 -11.12 4.64
N SER A 138 9.97 -10.93 3.59
CA SER A 138 10.39 -12.01 2.69
C SER A 138 11.42 -12.89 3.38
N HIS A 139 12.41 -12.25 4.00
CA HIS A 139 13.50 -12.89 4.74
C HIS A 139 13.80 -12.08 6.00
N THR A 140 13.22 -12.47 7.14
CA THR A 140 13.20 -11.66 8.37
C THR A 140 14.55 -11.02 8.73
N ILE A 141 15.63 -11.79 8.80
CA ILE A 141 16.96 -11.29 9.21
C ILE A 141 17.52 -10.30 8.17
N LEU A 142 17.47 -10.68 6.90
CA LEU A 142 18.01 -9.87 5.81
C LEU A 142 17.22 -8.56 5.65
N ASP A 143 15.89 -8.64 5.71
CA ASP A 143 15.00 -7.49 5.60
C ASP A 143 15.26 -6.47 6.73
N ILE A 144 15.43 -6.95 7.97
CA ILE A 144 15.78 -6.11 9.12
C ILE A 144 17.15 -5.46 8.94
N LEU A 145 18.18 -6.25 8.56
CA LEU A 145 19.53 -5.73 8.37
C LEU A 145 19.56 -4.63 7.29
N MET A 146 18.91 -4.88 6.15
CA MET A 146 18.88 -3.94 5.05
C MET A 146 18.05 -2.70 5.37
N ALA A 147 16.99 -2.85 6.16
CA ALA A 147 16.24 -1.71 6.66
C ALA A 147 17.08 -0.81 7.58
N ILE A 148 17.88 -1.40 8.47
CA ILE A 148 18.80 -0.64 9.35
C ILE A 148 19.86 0.09 8.53
N ILE A 149 20.47 -0.58 7.55
CA ILE A 149 21.48 0.03 6.66
C ILE A 149 20.87 1.22 5.90
N ALA A 150 19.69 1.02 5.29
CA ALA A 150 19.01 2.07 4.56
C ALA A 150 18.63 3.24 5.49
N ALA A 151 18.03 2.96 6.64
CA ALA A 151 17.66 3.98 7.62
C ALA A 151 18.87 4.80 8.08
N THR A 152 19.99 4.14 8.36
CA THR A 152 21.24 4.82 8.76
C THR A 152 21.74 5.77 7.67
N ALA A 153 21.78 5.30 6.42
CA ALA A 153 22.20 6.13 5.30
C ALA A 153 21.24 7.31 5.05
N ILE A 154 19.92 7.11 5.21
CA ILE A 154 18.93 8.19 5.14
C ILE A 154 19.18 9.22 6.24
N VAL A 155 19.34 8.78 7.49
CA VAL A 155 19.61 9.66 8.64
C VAL A 155 20.85 10.51 8.39
N ILE A 156 21.94 9.89 7.93
CA ILE A 156 23.19 10.60 7.61
C ILE A 156 22.93 11.70 6.59
N ILE A 157 22.28 11.38 5.46
CA ILE A 157 21.98 12.37 4.40
C ILE A 157 21.14 13.52 4.97
N PHE A 158 20.09 13.19 5.73
CA PHE A 158 19.17 14.18 6.27
C PHE A 158 19.80 15.08 7.33
N SER A 159 20.61 14.53 8.24
CA SER A 159 21.32 15.32 9.25
C SER A 159 22.32 16.33 8.67
N PHE A 160 22.84 16.09 7.45
CA PHE A 160 23.71 17.06 6.77
C PHE A 160 22.92 18.18 6.06
N ILE A 161 21.69 17.92 5.65
CA ILE A 161 20.91 18.83 4.80
C ILE A 161 19.90 19.64 5.61
N PHE A 162 19.31 19.04 6.63
CA PHE A 162 18.30 19.66 7.47
C PHE A 162 18.91 20.04 8.83
N PRO A 163 18.94 21.33 9.19
CA PRO A 163 19.46 21.75 10.49
C PRO A 163 18.58 21.23 11.63
N HIS A 164 19.21 20.66 12.66
CA HIS A 164 18.54 20.21 13.87
C HIS A 164 18.06 21.42 14.68
N ASN A 165 16.75 21.66 14.66
CA ASN A 165 16.11 22.62 15.55
C ASN A 165 15.55 21.88 16.76
N THR A 166 16.09 22.16 17.94
CA THR A 166 15.55 21.60 19.19
C THR A 166 14.19 22.22 19.48
N VAL A 167 13.12 21.47 19.23
CA VAL A 167 11.75 21.89 19.58
C VAL A 167 11.43 21.36 20.99
N PRO A 168 10.90 22.19 21.92
CA PRO A 168 10.53 21.70 23.24
C PRO A 168 9.48 20.59 23.15
N VAL A 169 9.72 19.50 23.90
CA VAL A 169 8.84 18.32 23.90
C VAL A 169 7.55 18.64 24.65
N THR A 170 6.45 18.73 23.90
CA THR A 170 5.09 18.88 24.46
C THR A 170 4.31 17.57 24.33
N LYS A 171 3.22 17.41 25.10
CA LYS A 171 2.33 16.23 24.99
C LYS A 171 1.76 16.07 23.57
N LEU A 172 1.44 17.20 22.93
CA LEU A 172 0.95 17.25 21.56
C LEU A 172 2.02 16.78 20.57
N LEU A 173 3.28 17.18 20.80
CA LEU A 173 4.42 16.73 20.01
C LEU A 173 4.57 15.21 20.10
N ILE A 174 4.50 14.61 21.29
CA ILE A 174 4.62 13.15 21.47
C ILE A 174 3.57 12.37 20.65
N ILE A 175 2.30 12.82 20.69
CA ILE A 175 1.22 12.17 19.91
C ILE A 175 1.50 12.29 18.41
N ALA A 176 1.89 13.49 17.96
CA ALA A 176 2.28 13.73 16.58
C ALA A 176 3.48 12.85 16.16
N SER A 177 4.50 12.68 17.01
CA SER A 177 5.66 11.82 16.75
C SER A 177 5.24 10.38 16.50
N ILE A 178 4.31 9.85 17.30
CA ILE A 178 3.85 8.47 17.13
C ILE A 178 3.26 8.29 15.73
N PHE A 179 2.41 9.21 15.27
CA PHE A 179 1.85 9.14 13.91
C PHE A 179 2.91 9.34 12.82
N ALA A 180 3.82 10.31 13.00
CA ALA A 180 4.91 10.60 12.07
C ALA A 180 5.92 9.43 11.93
N ILE A 181 6.07 8.61 12.97
CA ILE A 181 6.97 7.44 12.98
C ILE A 181 6.26 6.16 12.51
N THR A 182 4.93 6.08 12.64
CA THR A 182 4.18 4.85 12.35
C THR A 182 3.24 4.98 11.16
N ALA A 183 2.12 5.68 11.34
CA ALA A 183 1.04 5.79 10.36
C ALA A 183 1.50 6.47 9.06
N VAL A 184 2.34 7.49 9.15
CA VAL A 184 2.90 8.20 8.00
C VAL A 184 3.74 7.27 7.13
N PRO A 185 4.88 6.70 7.61
CA PRO A 185 5.66 5.73 6.86
C PRO A 185 4.84 4.57 6.30
N LEU A 186 3.94 3.99 7.10
CA LEU A 186 3.10 2.88 6.63
C LEU A 186 2.25 3.29 5.43
N SER A 187 1.56 4.43 5.52
CA SER A 187 0.71 4.93 4.44
C SER A 187 1.52 5.27 3.18
N GLU A 188 2.66 5.92 3.36
CA GLU A 188 3.52 6.37 2.28
C GLU A 188 4.17 5.19 1.58
N GLU A 189 4.67 4.21 2.31
CA GLU A 189 5.24 3.01 1.69
C GLU A 189 4.19 2.18 0.94
N LEU A 190 3.00 1.99 1.52
CA LEU A 190 1.93 1.27 0.83
C LEU A 190 1.54 1.98 -0.49
N PHE A 191 1.50 3.32 -0.47
CA PHE A 191 1.16 4.11 -1.65
C PHE A 191 2.32 4.19 -2.65
N PHE A 192 3.46 4.76 -2.26
CA PHE A 192 4.58 4.99 -3.16
C PHE A 192 5.30 3.70 -3.57
N ARG A 193 5.56 2.78 -2.63
CA ARG A 193 6.33 1.56 -2.92
C ARG A 193 5.41 0.44 -3.35
N GLY A 194 4.30 0.24 -2.65
CA GLY A 194 3.31 -0.78 -3.02
C GLY A 194 2.61 -0.48 -4.35
N ILE A 195 1.86 0.63 -4.40
CA ILE A 195 0.98 0.96 -5.53
C ILE A 195 1.76 1.55 -6.70
N ILE A 196 2.47 2.67 -6.51
CA ILE A 196 3.11 3.38 -7.61
C ILE A 196 4.28 2.56 -8.17
N PHE A 197 5.20 2.13 -7.30
CA PHE A 197 6.43 1.52 -7.76
C PHE A 197 6.31 0.01 -8.06
N LEU A 198 5.93 -0.83 -7.10
CA LEU A 198 5.93 -2.29 -7.28
C LEU A 198 4.79 -2.75 -8.19
N HIS A 199 3.57 -2.25 -7.99
CA HIS A 199 2.44 -2.56 -8.87
C HIS A 199 2.59 -1.83 -10.21
N GLY A 200 2.82 -0.51 -10.22
CA GLY A 200 3.06 0.23 -11.46
C GLY A 200 4.25 -0.31 -12.26
N GLY A 201 5.34 -0.73 -11.61
CA GLY A 201 6.52 -1.29 -12.26
C GLY A 201 6.26 -2.57 -13.05
N LYS A 202 5.31 -3.40 -12.59
CA LYS A 202 4.86 -4.60 -13.33
C LYS A 202 4.06 -4.27 -14.59
N HIS A 203 3.45 -3.09 -14.66
CA HIS A 203 2.56 -2.68 -15.75
C HIS A 203 3.20 -1.68 -16.72
N TYR A 204 4.07 -0.81 -16.22
CA TYR A 204 4.64 0.33 -16.94
C TYR A 204 6.18 0.34 -16.95
N GLY A 205 6.81 -0.65 -16.31
CA GLY A 205 8.26 -0.77 -16.18
C GLY A 205 8.81 -0.18 -14.88
N PHE A 206 9.76 -0.90 -14.27
CA PHE A 206 10.29 -0.54 -12.95
C PHE A 206 11.07 0.77 -12.94
N THR A 207 11.85 1.08 -13.97
CA THR A 207 12.64 2.32 -14.01
C THR A 207 11.77 3.57 -14.04
N ALA A 208 10.75 3.61 -14.90
CA ALA A 208 9.83 4.73 -14.98
C ALA A 208 9.02 4.89 -13.67
N SER A 209 8.56 3.76 -13.12
CA SER A 209 7.78 3.77 -11.87
C SER A 209 8.64 4.16 -10.66
N TRP A 210 9.92 3.79 -10.65
CA TRP A 210 10.89 4.19 -9.63
C TRP A 210 11.10 5.71 -9.64
N PHE A 211 11.46 6.25 -10.80
CA PHE A 211 11.65 7.70 -10.97
C PHE A 211 10.39 8.48 -10.60
N PHE A 212 9.22 8.04 -11.10
CA PHE A 212 7.96 8.70 -10.81
C PHE A 212 7.60 8.66 -9.32
N ALA A 213 7.73 7.50 -8.66
CA ALA A 213 7.49 7.39 -7.22
C ALA A 213 8.41 8.33 -6.42
N SER A 214 9.71 8.38 -6.75
CA SER A 214 10.68 9.22 -6.05
C SER A 214 10.52 10.71 -6.33
N PHE A 215 10.17 11.08 -7.56
CA PHE A 215 9.91 12.46 -7.95
C PHE A 215 8.66 13.02 -7.24
N VAL A 216 7.55 12.28 -7.27
CA VAL A 216 6.31 12.70 -6.61
C VAL A 216 6.53 12.76 -5.09
N PHE A 217 7.18 11.76 -4.50
CA PHE A 217 7.51 11.77 -3.07
C PHE A 217 8.30 13.03 -2.69
N ALA A 218 9.36 13.36 -3.44
CA ALA A 218 10.15 14.57 -3.18
C ALA A 218 9.33 15.86 -3.33
N THR A 219 8.45 15.92 -4.34
CA THR A 219 7.63 17.11 -4.61
C THR A 219 6.59 17.37 -3.52
N ILE A 220 5.92 16.33 -3.02
CA ILE A 220 4.86 16.49 -2.01
C ILE A 220 5.40 16.91 -0.64
N HIS A 221 6.70 16.74 -0.40
CA HIS A 221 7.38 17.24 0.80
C HIS A 221 7.65 18.74 0.75
N LEU A 222 7.30 19.42 -0.35
CA LEU A 222 7.40 20.87 -0.53
C LEU A 222 8.78 21.43 -0.12
N PRO A 223 9.87 20.92 -0.69
CA PRO A 223 11.22 21.34 -0.33
C PRO A 223 11.44 22.82 -0.66
N ASN A 224 12.15 23.53 0.22
CA ASN A 224 12.45 24.95 0.05
C ASN A 224 13.67 25.17 -0.85
N THR A 225 14.52 24.15 -0.98
CA THR A 225 15.76 24.22 -1.77
C THR A 225 15.91 23.02 -2.70
N PRO A 226 16.67 23.16 -3.81
CA PRO A 226 17.00 22.02 -4.67
C PRO A 226 17.73 20.88 -3.94
N LEU A 227 18.50 21.22 -2.90
CA LEU A 227 19.22 20.23 -2.10
C LEU A 227 18.26 19.40 -1.23
N GLU A 228 17.26 20.04 -0.61
CA GLU A 228 16.18 19.34 0.11
C GLU A 228 15.39 18.42 -0.84
N PHE A 229 15.06 18.92 -2.04
CA PHE A 229 14.42 18.09 -3.07
C PHE A 229 15.25 16.85 -3.40
N ALA A 230 16.55 17.03 -3.64
CA ALA A 230 17.47 15.94 -3.91
C ALA A 230 17.55 14.96 -2.74
N ALA A 231 17.53 15.44 -1.49
CA ALA A 231 17.50 14.61 -0.29
C ALA A 231 16.26 13.70 -0.26
N TYR A 232 15.06 14.27 -0.43
CA TYR A 232 13.82 13.49 -0.47
C TYR A 232 13.76 12.53 -1.65
N PHE A 233 14.29 12.93 -2.82
CA PHE A 233 14.35 12.08 -3.99
C PHE A 233 15.26 10.87 -3.76
N VAL A 234 16.46 11.09 -3.20
CA VAL A 234 17.40 10.01 -2.87
C VAL A 234 16.83 9.11 -1.78
N PHE A 235 16.20 9.68 -0.75
CA PHE A 235 15.51 8.91 0.29
C PHE A 235 14.45 7.99 -0.33
N SER A 236 13.52 8.53 -1.11
CA SER A 236 12.52 7.70 -1.77
C SER A 236 13.15 6.65 -2.70
N SER A 237 14.21 7.02 -3.39
CA SER A 237 14.94 6.12 -4.28
C SER A 237 15.53 4.92 -3.54
N MET A 238 16.13 5.15 -2.37
CA MET A 238 16.66 4.10 -1.50
C MET A 238 15.56 3.18 -1.00
N LEU A 239 14.41 3.74 -0.61
CA LEU A 239 13.27 2.93 -0.16
C LEU A 239 12.67 2.10 -1.30
N CYS A 240 12.57 2.63 -2.52
CA CYS A 240 12.22 1.83 -3.68
C CYS A 240 13.23 0.69 -3.93
N PHE A 241 14.54 0.95 -3.82
CA PHE A 241 15.54 -0.10 -3.94
C PHE A 241 15.35 -1.21 -2.90
N VAL A 242 15.13 -0.84 -1.64
CA VAL A 242 14.88 -1.78 -0.54
C VAL A 242 13.61 -2.59 -0.80
N ALA A 243 12.52 -1.93 -1.19
CA ALA A 243 11.25 -2.57 -1.51
C ALA A 243 11.35 -3.56 -2.67
N TYR A 244 12.12 -3.21 -3.70
CA TYR A 244 12.32 -4.06 -4.89
C TYR A 244 13.17 -5.29 -4.59
N ARG A 245 14.29 -5.08 -3.90
CA ARG A 245 15.33 -6.12 -3.75
C ARG A 245 15.04 -7.09 -2.61
N PHE A 246 14.33 -6.63 -1.58
CA PHE A 246 14.08 -7.38 -0.34
C PHE A 246 12.58 -7.56 -0.10
N SER A 247 11.93 -6.55 0.47
CA SER A 247 10.49 -6.59 0.73
C SER A 247 9.92 -5.21 1.01
N LEU A 248 8.60 -5.08 0.82
CA LEU A 248 7.87 -3.89 1.23
C LEU A 248 7.96 -3.68 2.75
N PHE A 249 8.02 -4.76 3.54
CA PHE A 249 8.28 -4.69 4.98
C PHE A 249 9.62 -4.02 5.29
N ALA A 250 10.70 -4.40 4.62
CA ALA A 250 12.02 -3.79 4.82
C ALA A 250 11.98 -2.28 4.53
N SER A 251 11.23 -1.87 3.50
CA SER A 251 11.04 -0.46 3.15
C SER A 251 10.25 0.31 4.21
N ILE A 252 9.13 -0.26 4.69
CA ILE A 252 8.33 0.28 5.81
C ILE A 252 9.20 0.44 7.04
N PHE A 253 9.93 -0.61 7.41
CA PHE A 253 10.74 -0.59 8.61
C PHE A 253 11.91 0.40 8.50
N ALA A 254 12.55 0.50 7.33
CA ALA A 254 13.60 1.50 7.08
C ALA A 254 13.08 2.93 7.27
N HIS A 255 11.91 3.23 6.70
CA HIS A 255 11.28 4.54 6.79
C HIS A 255 10.86 4.88 8.23
N MET A 256 10.18 3.94 8.92
CA MET A 256 9.81 4.12 10.33
C MET A 256 11.05 4.37 11.20
N LEU A 257 12.11 3.60 10.98
CA LEU A 257 13.35 3.72 11.74
C LEU A 257 14.08 5.04 11.45
N SER A 258 14.18 5.47 10.19
CA SER A 258 14.80 6.75 9.85
C SER A 258 14.02 7.93 10.44
N ASN A 259 12.68 7.92 10.35
CA ASN A 259 11.86 8.96 10.98
C ASN A 259 12.02 8.95 12.49
N GLY A 260 12.04 7.77 13.12
CA GLY A 260 12.26 7.65 14.56
C GLY A 260 13.60 8.24 15.01
N ILE A 261 14.69 7.92 14.30
CA ILE A 261 16.02 8.45 14.62
C ILE A 261 16.09 9.97 14.40
N LEU A 262 15.62 10.46 13.24
CA LEU A 262 15.61 11.88 12.92
C LEU A 262 14.74 12.71 13.89
N PHE A 263 13.71 12.09 14.48
CA PHE A 263 12.89 12.76 15.49
C PHE A 263 13.60 12.91 16.84
N ILE A 264 14.53 11.99 17.16
CA ILE A 264 15.26 11.97 18.44
C ILE A 264 16.52 12.85 18.40
N LEU A 265 17.12 13.03 17.21
CA LEU A 265 18.32 13.85 16.98
C LEU A 265 18.01 15.35 16.90
#